data_AF-A0A498S2R7-F1
#
_entry.id   AF-A0A498S2R7-F1
#
_cell.length_a   1.000
_cell.length_b   1.000
_cell.length_c   1.000
_cell.angle_alpha   90.00
_cell.angle_beta   90.00
_cell.angle_gamma   90.00
#
_symmetry.space_group_name_H-M   'P 1'
#
loop_
_entity.id
_entity.type
_entity.pdbx_description
1 polymer ?
#
loop_
_entity_poly.entity_id
_entity_poly.type
_entity_poly.pdbx_seq_one_letter_code
_entity_poly.pdbx_strand_id
1 'polypeptide(L)'
;MGKIRAALAGQCCVESPSQVRITFEIGTLTCRPVMPKKKQRGNELIKELERQLHKSAKQKDDRKVCDFCVELGDEYRRIGDLYEALRYYRKGVEVAEKLNIYENSVFAHRAIAEILVDPGIQENTKALEHGEKYLEAANKSGKVHFIQLSYHVIGWLHLQIYLNSNAKQEMLLEKAKQWCERSLVYLSKHALDIDCDKE
;
A
#
# COMPACT_ATOMS: atom_id res chain seq x y z
N MET A 1 15.84 32.29 42.94
CA MET A 1 15.98 31.07 43.76
C MET A 1 15.53 29.89 42.92
N GLY A 2 16.45 28.98 42.60
CA GLY A 2 16.24 27.89 41.66
C GLY A 2 15.32 26.80 42.22
N LYS A 3 14.50 26.21 41.35
CA LYS A 3 13.84 24.93 41.63
C LYS A 3 14.62 23.82 40.93
N ILE A 4 15.12 22.93 41.77
CA ILE A 4 15.99 21.80 41.47
C ILE A 4 15.24 20.80 40.58
N ARG A 5 15.82 20.47 39.41
CA ARG A 5 15.45 19.29 38.63
C ARG A 5 15.95 18.06 39.38
N ALA A 6 15.05 17.28 39.98
CA ALA A 6 15.38 15.92 40.38
C ALA A 6 15.41 15.04 39.13
N ALA A 7 16.61 14.76 38.62
CA ALA A 7 16.82 13.71 37.63
C ALA A 7 16.73 12.37 38.34
N LEU A 8 15.55 11.73 38.33
CA LEU A 8 15.43 10.33 38.70
C LEU A 8 15.99 9.50 37.54
N ALA A 9 17.15 8.89 37.76
CA ALA A 9 17.79 7.99 36.81
C ALA A 9 16.97 6.69 36.73
N GLY A 10 15.99 6.63 35.84
CA GLY A 10 15.33 5.38 35.47
C GLY A 10 16.16 4.64 34.43
N GLN A 11 16.62 3.43 34.73
CA GLN A 11 17.17 2.53 33.71
C GLN A 11 16.03 1.95 32.87
N CYS A 12 16.05 2.24 31.58
CA CYS A 12 15.11 1.66 30.62
C CYS A 12 15.71 0.34 30.11
N CYS A 13 15.24 -0.80 30.63
CA CYS A 13 15.61 -2.12 30.12
C CYS A 13 14.51 -2.59 29.17
N VAL A 14 14.86 -2.80 27.89
CA VAL A 14 13.97 -3.40 26.89
C VAL A 14 14.25 -4.90 26.85
N GLU A 15 13.36 -5.72 27.40
CA GLU A 15 13.53 -7.18 27.44
C GLU A 15 12.87 -7.90 26.24
N SER A 16 11.91 -7.28 25.54
CA SER A 16 11.33 -7.82 24.29
C SER A 16 10.48 -6.77 23.53
N PRO A 17 10.16 -6.96 22.23
CA PRO A 17 9.34 -6.01 21.44
C PRO A 17 7.91 -5.79 21.96
N SER A 18 7.48 -6.58 22.94
CA SER A 18 6.08 -6.64 23.40
C SER A 18 5.85 -6.06 24.80
N GLN A 19 6.91 -5.72 25.55
CA GLN A 19 6.80 -5.17 26.91
C GLN A 19 7.92 -4.17 27.21
N VAL A 20 7.53 -2.93 27.56
CA VAL A 20 8.45 -1.94 28.15
C VAL A 20 8.15 -1.86 29.64
N ARG A 21 9.09 -2.29 30.47
CA ARG A 21 8.97 -2.25 31.93
C ARG A 21 9.82 -1.08 32.44
N ILE A 22 9.17 -0.02 32.94
CA ILE A 22 9.87 1.11 33.56
C ILE A 22 9.83 0.88 35.07
N THR A 23 10.97 0.55 35.66
CA THR A 23 11.11 0.39 37.11
C THR A 23 11.51 1.73 37.73
N PHE A 24 10.66 2.26 38.60
CA PHE A 24 11.04 3.34 39.53
C PHE A 24 11.26 2.74 40.93
N GLU A 25 12.10 3.36 41.76
CA GLU A 25 12.44 2.90 43.12
C GLU A 25 11.24 2.78 44.09
N ILE A 26 10.01 3.08 43.65
CA ILE A 26 8.78 3.02 44.47
C ILE A 26 7.64 2.19 43.85
N GLY A 27 7.91 1.36 42.85
CA GLY A 27 6.94 0.38 42.34
C GLY A 27 6.93 0.23 40.82
N THR A 28 6.34 -0.88 40.35
CA THR A 28 6.22 -1.18 38.92
C THR A 28 4.91 -0.62 38.36
N LEU A 29 5.00 0.43 37.55
CA LEU A 29 3.88 0.89 36.71
C LEU A 29 3.90 0.07 35.41
N THR A 30 2.96 -0.86 35.26
CA THR A 30 2.75 -1.57 34.00
C THR A 30 1.89 -0.70 33.08
N CYS A 31 2.53 0.14 32.26
CA CYS A 31 1.85 0.83 31.18
C CYS A 31 1.51 -0.19 30.09
N ARG A 32 0.27 -0.69 30.05
CA ARG A 32 -0.22 -1.45 28.88
C ARG A 32 -0.31 -0.49 27.69
N PRO A 33 0.29 -0.82 26.53
CA PRO A 33 0.11 -0.01 25.33
C PRO A 33 -1.37 -0.01 24.95
N VAL A 34 -2.02 1.15 25.02
CA VAL A 34 -3.39 1.31 24.52
C VAL A 34 -3.28 1.46 23.00
N MET A 35 -3.74 0.45 22.26
CA MET A 35 -3.77 0.51 20.81
C MET A 35 -4.78 1.57 20.35
N PRO A 36 -4.44 2.42 19.36
CA PRO A 36 -5.38 3.41 18.84
C PRO A 36 -6.60 2.71 18.22
N LYS A 37 -7.81 3.20 18.51
CA LYS A 37 -9.09 2.58 18.10
C LYS A 37 -9.17 2.22 16.61
N LYS A 38 -8.55 3.03 15.73
CA LYS A 38 -8.47 2.79 14.28
C LYS A 38 -7.69 1.50 13.95
N LYS A 39 -6.58 1.25 14.65
CA LYS A 39 -5.77 0.03 14.49
C LYS A 39 -6.49 -1.20 15.07
N GLN A 40 -7.22 -1.04 16.17
CA GLN A 40 -8.02 -2.10 16.75
C GLN A 40 -9.15 -2.58 15.82
N ARG A 41 -9.93 -1.64 15.25
CA ARG A 41 -11.00 -1.98 14.29
C ARG A 41 -10.46 -2.62 13.01
N GLY A 42 -9.31 -2.15 12.52
CA GLY A 42 -8.63 -2.77 11.37
C GLY A 42 -8.25 -4.23 11.64
N ASN A 43 -7.74 -4.54 12.82
CA ASN A 43 -7.35 -5.90 13.19
C ASN A 43 -8.55 -6.87 13.27
N GLU A 44 -9.73 -6.40 13.70
CA GLU A 44 -10.95 -7.22 13.71
C GLU A 44 -11.45 -7.53 12.30
N LEU A 45 -11.44 -6.51 11.42
CA LEU A 45 -11.83 -6.66 10.01
C LEU A 45 -10.88 -7.62 9.27
N ILE A 46 -9.57 -7.48 9.47
CA ILE A 46 -8.56 -8.39 8.90
C ILE A 46 -8.85 -9.84 9.27
N LYS A 47 -9.13 -10.13 10.54
CA LYS A 47 -9.44 -11.50 10.99
C LYS A 47 -10.66 -12.08 10.31
N GLU A 48 -11.70 -11.27 10.13
CA GLU A 48 -12.91 -11.71 9.44
C GLU A 48 -12.65 -11.97 7.95
N LEU A 49 -11.92 -11.08 7.29
CA LEU A 49 -11.53 -11.25 5.88
C LEU A 49 -10.63 -12.49 5.69
N GLU A 50 -9.68 -12.78 6.59
CA GLU A 50 -8.86 -13.99 6.54
C GLU A 50 -9.71 -15.27 6.67
N ARG A 51 -10.71 -15.24 7.55
CA ARG A 51 -11.67 -16.34 7.71
C ARG A 51 -12.48 -16.57 6.44
N GLN A 52 -12.94 -15.49 5.80
CA GLN A 52 -13.68 -15.56 4.53
C GLN A 52 -12.79 -16.05 3.38
N LEU A 53 -11.57 -15.56 3.27
CA LEU A 53 -10.55 -16.03 2.32
C LEU A 53 -10.33 -17.55 2.48
N HIS A 54 -10.14 -18.03 3.70
CA HIS A 54 -9.94 -19.45 3.96
C HIS A 54 -11.15 -20.30 3.57
N LYS A 55 -12.36 -19.80 3.84
CA LYS A 55 -13.61 -20.45 3.42
C LYS A 55 -13.73 -20.52 1.89
N SER A 56 -13.48 -19.42 1.18
CA SER A 56 -13.53 -19.38 -0.29
C SER A 56 -12.47 -20.28 -0.93
N ALA A 57 -11.26 -20.30 -0.37
CA ALA A 57 -10.19 -21.19 -0.83
C ALA A 57 -10.58 -22.68 -0.71
N LYS A 58 -11.23 -23.07 0.40
CA LYS A 58 -11.78 -24.44 0.55
C LYS A 58 -12.87 -24.76 -0.46
N GLN A 59 -13.65 -23.75 -0.86
CA GLN A 59 -14.71 -23.88 -1.86
C GLN A 59 -14.18 -23.80 -3.30
N LYS A 60 -12.88 -23.55 -3.49
CA LYS A 60 -12.25 -23.29 -4.81
C LYS A 60 -12.92 -22.15 -5.56
N ASP A 61 -13.42 -21.15 -4.83
CA ASP A 61 -13.99 -19.92 -5.38
C ASP A 61 -12.86 -18.92 -5.60
N ASP A 62 -12.09 -19.11 -6.66
CA ASP A 62 -10.87 -18.34 -6.91
C ASP A 62 -11.18 -16.85 -7.17
N ARG A 63 -12.38 -16.52 -7.66
CA ARG A 63 -12.81 -15.13 -7.82
C ARG A 63 -12.91 -14.43 -6.46
N LYS A 64 -13.62 -15.01 -5.49
CA LYS A 64 -13.66 -14.45 -4.13
C LYS A 64 -12.30 -14.48 -3.43
N VAL A 65 -11.47 -15.49 -3.71
CA VAL A 65 -10.10 -15.52 -3.20
C VAL A 65 -9.33 -14.30 -3.69
N CYS A 66 -9.46 -13.93 -4.96
CA CYS A 66 -8.85 -12.74 -5.53
C CYS A 66 -9.35 -11.46 -4.83
N ASP A 67 -10.67 -11.30 -4.71
CA ASP A 67 -11.30 -10.13 -4.08
C ASP A 67 -10.82 -9.95 -2.64
N PHE A 68 -10.88 -11.01 -1.82
CA PHE A 68 -10.43 -10.96 -0.43
C PHE A 68 -8.93 -10.71 -0.29
N CYS A 69 -8.10 -11.14 -1.25
CA CYS A 69 -6.68 -10.82 -1.22
C CYS A 69 -6.43 -9.32 -1.47
N VAL A 70 -7.17 -8.69 -2.39
CA VAL A 70 -7.04 -7.24 -2.62
C VAL A 70 -7.55 -6.45 -1.41
N GLU A 71 -8.69 -6.83 -0.84
CA GLU A 71 -9.25 -6.19 0.36
C GLU A 71 -8.32 -6.32 1.57
N LEU A 72 -7.77 -7.51 1.83
CA LEU A 72 -6.77 -7.70 2.88
C LEU A 72 -5.54 -6.83 2.66
N GLY A 73 -5.06 -6.73 1.41
CA GLY A 73 -3.97 -5.82 1.04
C GLY A 73 -4.26 -4.38 1.47
N ASP A 74 -5.46 -3.88 1.17
CA ASP A 74 -5.89 -2.53 1.56
C ASP A 74 -5.99 -2.35 3.07
N GLU A 75 -6.49 -3.33 3.81
CA GLU A 75 -6.59 -3.27 5.27
C GLU A 75 -5.22 -3.29 5.94
N TYR A 76 -4.31 -4.16 5.51
CA TYR A 76 -2.93 -4.18 6.00
C TYR A 76 -2.20 -2.86 5.70
N ARG A 77 -2.38 -2.33 4.49
CA ARG A 77 -1.86 -1.00 4.11
C ARG A 77 -2.41 0.09 5.03
N ARG A 78 -3.70 0.05 5.37
CA ARG A 78 -4.36 1.04 6.24
C ARG A 78 -3.85 1.02 7.68
N ILE A 79 -3.47 -0.14 8.21
CA ILE A 79 -2.89 -0.27 9.56
C ILE A 79 -1.36 -0.06 9.58
N GLY A 80 -0.76 0.13 8.41
CA GLY A 80 0.66 0.44 8.22
C GLY A 80 1.58 -0.78 8.07
N ASP A 81 1.03 -1.98 7.92
CA ASP A 81 1.82 -3.19 7.68
C ASP A 81 1.98 -3.41 6.17
N LEU A 82 2.98 -2.73 5.60
CA LEU A 82 3.22 -2.71 4.17
C LEU A 82 3.69 -4.07 3.61
N TYR A 83 4.37 -4.89 4.42
CA TYR A 83 4.87 -6.20 3.99
C TYR A 83 3.73 -7.21 3.84
N GLU A 84 2.81 -7.27 4.81
CA GLU A 84 1.62 -8.10 4.68
C GLU A 84 0.70 -7.59 3.57
N ALA A 85 0.59 -6.26 3.40
CA ALA A 85 -0.15 -5.69 2.27
C ALA A 85 0.41 -6.18 0.93
N LEU A 86 1.73 -6.10 0.73
CA LEU A 86 2.41 -6.61 -0.47
C LEU A 86 2.17 -8.12 -0.67
N ARG A 87 2.21 -8.92 0.40
CA ARG A 87 1.97 -10.36 0.34
C ARG A 87 0.58 -10.66 -0.24
N TYR A 88 -0.44 -10.00 0.28
CA TYR A 88 -1.82 -10.19 -0.14
C TYR A 88 -2.09 -9.64 -1.55
N TYR A 89 -1.58 -8.46 -1.90
CA TYR A 89 -1.71 -7.96 -3.27
C TYR A 89 -1.02 -8.86 -4.30
N ARG A 90 0.18 -9.40 -4.01
CA ARG A 90 0.87 -10.33 -4.93
C ARG A 90 0.06 -11.61 -5.16
N LYS A 91 -0.54 -12.16 -4.09
CA LYS A 91 -1.46 -13.28 -4.21
C LYS A 91 -2.71 -12.93 -5.03
N GLY A 92 -3.26 -11.72 -4.82
CA GLY A 92 -4.38 -11.20 -5.60
C GLY A 92 -4.06 -11.11 -7.09
N VAL A 93 -2.90 -10.54 -7.45
CA VAL A 93 -2.40 -10.48 -8.83
C VAL A 93 -2.28 -11.88 -9.45
N GLU A 94 -1.66 -12.84 -8.76
CA GLU A 94 -1.48 -14.19 -9.29
C GLU A 94 -2.82 -14.84 -9.67
N VAL A 95 -3.85 -14.68 -8.83
CA VAL A 95 -5.19 -15.20 -9.12
C VAL A 95 -5.88 -14.38 -10.20
N ALA A 96 -5.77 -13.06 -10.16
CA ALA A 96 -6.37 -12.15 -11.15
C ALA A 96 -5.85 -12.43 -12.57
N GLU A 97 -4.53 -12.60 -12.72
CA GLU A 97 -3.91 -12.90 -14.01
C GLU A 97 -4.33 -14.27 -14.54
N LYS A 98 -4.39 -15.30 -13.67
CA LYS A 98 -4.88 -16.64 -14.06
C LYS A 98 -6.33 -16.63 -14.54
N LEU A 99 -7.17 -15.80 -13.94
CA LEU A 99 -8.60 -15.72 -14.23
C LEU A 99 -8.96 -14.61 -15.23
N ASN A 100 -7.99 -13.82 -15.70
CA ASN A 100 -8.20 -12.63 -16.53
C ASN A 100 -9.15 -11.59 -15.87
N ILE A 101 -9.06 -11.41 -14.55
CA ILE A 101 -9.81 -10.39 -13.80
C ILE A 101 -8.99 -9.09 -13.81
N TYR A 102 -9.11 -8.33 -14.90
CA TYR A 102 -8.25 -7.16 -15.13
C TYR A 102 -8.44 -6.05 -14.10
N GLU A 103 -9.63 -5.88 -13.52
CA GLU A 103 -9.88 -4.85 -12.50
C GLU A 103 -9.07 -5.09 -11.22
N ASN A 104 -9.13 -6.30 -10.67
CA ASN A 104 -8.34 -6.66 -9.50
C ASN A 104 -6.83 -6.59 -9.78
N SER A 105 -6.41 -6.98 -10.98
CA SER A 105 -5.02 -6.85 -11.42
C SER A 105 -4.59 -5.38 -11.44
N VAL A 106 -5.40 -4.48 -12.00
CA VAL A 106 -5.20 -3.03 -12.00
C VAL A 106 -5.01 -2.50 -10.58
N PHE A 107 -5.95 -2.79 -9.67
CA PHE A 107 -5.89 -2.28 -8.30
C PHE A 107 -4.65 -2.79 -7.55
N ALA A 108 -4.34 -4.08 -7.69
CA ALA A 108 -3.24 -4.69 -6.97
C ALA A 108 -1.86 -4.24 -7.52
N HIS A 109 -1.68 -4.15 -8.85
CA HIS A 109 -0.42 -3.65 -9.41
C HIS A 109 -0.15 -2.20 -9.01
N ARG A 110 -1.18 -1.34 -9.05
CA ARG A 110 -1.08 0.04 -8.58
C ARG A 110 -0.65 0.09 -7.12
N ALA A 111 -1.34 -0.63 -6.24
CA ALA A 111 -1.04 -0.61 -4.81
C ALA A 111 0.36 -1.15 -4.50
N ILE A 112 0.80 -2.20 -5.19
CA ILE A 112 2.17 -2.71 -5.06
C ILE A 112 3.19 -1.65 -5.48
N ALA A 113 2.99 -1.00 -6.63
CA ALA A 113 3.91 0.04 -7.09
C ALA A 113 4.03 1.21 -6.10
N GLU A 114 2.89 1.68 -5.57
CA GLU A 114 2.83 2.73 -4.54
C GLU A 114 3.56 2.33 -3.25
N ILE A 115 3.46 1.07 -2.82
CA ILE A 115 4.17 0.59 -1.63
C ILE A 115 5.66 0.44 -1.89
N LEU A 116 6.07 -0.11 -3.04
CA LEU A 116 7.48 -0.39 -3.33
C LEU A 116 8.33 0.89 -3.46
N VAL A 117 7.72 2.03 -3.80
CA VAL A 117 8.41 3.33 -3.84
C VAL A 117 8.49 4.00 -2.47
N ASP A 118 7.86 3.46 -1.42
CA ASP A 118 7.94 3.99 -0.06
C ASP A 118 9.41 4.10 0.41
N PRO A 119 9.82 5.18 1.09
CA PRO A 119 11.19 5.37 1.56
C PRO A 119 11.71 4.25 2.48
N GLY A 120 10.82 3.55 3.19
CA GLY A 120 11.17 2.41 4.04
C GLY A 120 11.40 1.10 3.28
N ILE A 121 10.98 1.00 2.01
CA ILE A 121 11.10 -0.19 1.16
C ILE A 121 12.08 0.05 0.01
N GLN A 122 11.92 1.15 -0.72
CA GLN A 122 12.83 1.66 -1.75
C GLN A 122 13.17 0.66 -2.88
N GLU A 123 12.22 -0.22 -3.24
CA GLU A 123 12.34 -1.17 -4.35
C GLU A 123 11.93 -0.52 -5.69
N ASN A 124 12.57 0.61 -6.02
CA ASN A 124 12.17 1.53 -7.10
C ASN A 124 12.05 0.87 -8.49
N THR A 125 12.95 -0.05 -8.85
CA THR A 125 12.90 -0.75 -10.14
C THR A 125 11.62 -1.59 -10.24
N LYS A 126 11.31 -2.36 -9.19
CA LYS A 126 10.09 -3.17 -9.15
C LYS A 126 8.83 -2.31 -9.06
N ALA A 127 8.90 -1.14 -8.43
CA ALA A 127 7.80 -0.19 -8.43
C ALA A 127 7.42 0.24 -9.86
N LEU A 128 8.42 0.58 -10.69
CA LEU A 128 8.20 0.92 -12.10
C LEU A 128 7.69 -0.27 -12.91
N GLU A 129 8.24 -1.48 -12.71
CA GLU A 129 7.73 -2.71 -13.35
C GLU A 129 6.24 -2.95 -13.03
N HIS A 130 5.83 -2.76 -11.78
CA HIS A 130 4.43 -2.87 -11.39
C HIS A 130 3.58 -1.71 -11.97
N GLY A 131 4.15 -0.52 -12.15
CA GLY A 131 3.51 0.57 -12.88
C GLY A 131 3.22 0.23 -14.36
N GLU A 132 4.16 -0.43 -15.03
CA GLU A 132 3.98 -0.91 -16.41
C GLU A 132 2.92 -2.01 -16.49
N LYS A 133 2.94 -2.97 -15.56
CA LYS A 133 1.89 -4.01 -15.47
C LYS A 133 0.52 -3.44 -15.16
N TYR A 134 0.44 -2.38 -14.36
CA TYR A 134 -0.81 -1.64 -14.14
C TYR A 134 -1.32 -1.07 -15.46
N LEU A 135 -0.49 -0.38 -16.24
CA LEU A 135 -0.87 0.13 -17.57
C LEU A 135 -1.29 -1.01 -18.51
N GLU A 136 -0.60 -2.15 -18.51
CA GLU A 136 -0.96 -3.32 -19.32
C GLU A 136 -2.35 -3.85 -18.95
N ALA A 137 -2.62 -4.07 -17.66
CA ALA A 137 -3.92 -4.54 -17.17
C ALA A 137 -5.03 -3.52 -17.46
N ALA A 138 -4.74 -2.22 -17.33
CA ALA A 138 -5.67 -1.15 -17.67
C ALA A 138 -6.05 -1.19 -19.16
N ASN A 139 -5.08 -1.36 -20.06
CA ASN A 139 -5.36 -1.50 -21.49
C ASN A 139 -6.20 -2.75 -21.79
N LYS A 140 -5.92 -3.88 -21.12
CA LYS A 140 -6.71 -5.12 -21.27
C LYS A 140 -8.14 -4.98 -20.74
N SER A 141 -8.35 -4.17 -19.71
CA SER A 141 -9.69 -3.88 -19.18
C SER A 141 -10.56 -3.04 -20.13
N GLY A 142 -9.93 -2.25 -21.01
CA GLY A 142 -10.62 -1.30 -21.89
C GLY A 142 -11.21 -0.07 -21.18
N LYS A 143 -11.19 -0.02 -19.85
CA LYS A 143 -11.77 1.10 -19.08
C LYS A 143 -10.88 2.33 -19.17
N VAL A 144 -11.44 3.42 -19.69
CA VAL A 144 -10.74 4.67 -19.98
C VAL A 144 -10.13 5.26 -18.71
N HIS A 145 -10.86 5.24 -17.61
CA HIS A 145 -10.37 5.80 -16.34
C HIS A 145 -9.15 5.04 -15.81
N PHE A 146 -9.06 3.72 -15.98
CA PHE A 146 -7.88 2.96 -15.57
C PHE A 146 -6.66 3.29 -16.42
N ILE A 147 -6.84 3.46 -17.73
CA ILE A 147 -5.74 3.81 -18.64
C ILE A 147 -5.22 5.22 -18.30
N GLN A 148 -6.11 6.20 -18.14
CA GLN A 148 -5.73 7.56 -17.75
C GLN A 148 -4.94 7.58 -16.43
N LEU A 149 -5.45 6.87 -15.42
CA LEU A 149 -4.86 6.83 -14.09
C LEU A 149 -3.53 6.09 -14.07
N SER A 150 -3.32 5.10 -14.93
CA SER A 150 -2.02 4.44 -15.06
C SER A 150 -0.92 5.38 -15.54
N TYR A 151 -1.21 6.27 -16.49
CA TYR A 151 -0.26 7.32 -16.89
C TYR A 151 0.07 8.26 -15.74
N HIS A 152 -0.95 8.66 -14.98
CA HIS A 152 -0.74 9.50 -13.80
C HIS A 152 0.14 8.81 -12.75
N VAL A 153 -0.15 7.56 -12.43
CA VAL A 153 0.59 6.79 -11.41
C VAL A 153 2.04 6.57 -11.83
N ILE A 154 2.32 6.23 -13.09
CA ILE A 154 3.70 6.07 -13.55
C ILE A 154 4.48 7.39 -13.47
N GLY A 155 3.85 8.51 -13.83
CA GLY A 155 4.43 9.83 -13.64
C GLY A 155 4.73 10.14 -12.17
N TRP A 156 3.77 9.83 -11.29
CA TRP A 156 3.94 9.97 -9.84
C TRP A 156 5.06 9.08 -9.30
N LEU A 157 5.22 7.83 -9.77
CA LEU A 157 6.31 6.94 -9.37
C LEU A 157 7.67 7.54 -9.70
N HIS A 158 7.86 8.06 -10.92
CA HIS A 158 9.10 8.74 -11.29
C HIS A 158 9.40 9.95 -10.39
N LEU A 159 8.37 10.73 -10.06
CA LEU A 159 8.50 11.85 -9.13
C LEU A 159 8.87 11.39 -7.72
N GLN A 160 8.23 10.32 -7.19
CA GLN A 160 8.57 9.78 -5.87
C GLN A 160 10.00 9.26 -5.81
N ILE A 161 10.45 8.52 -6.83
CA ILE A 161 11.83 8.05 -6.92
C ILE A 161 12.81 9.24 -6.92
N TYR A 162 12.49 10.30 -7.66
CA TYR A 162 13.27 11.54 -7.66
C TYR A 162 13.31 12.23 -6.29
N LEU A 163 12.17 12.29 -5.59
CA LEU A 163 12.07 12.89 -4.26
C LEU A 163 12.84 12.08 -3.20
N ASN A 164 12.74 10.76 -3.26
CA ASN A 164 13.40 9.82 -2.33
C ASN A 164 14.90 9.65 -2.61
N SER A 165 15.36 9.98 -3.83
CA SER A 165 16.78 9.96 -4.16
C SER A 165 17.54 11.14 -3.55
N ASN A 166 18.72 10.85 -3.00
CA ASN A 166 19.66 11.85 -2.50
C ASN A 166 20.26 12.69 -3.64
N ALA A 167 20.46 12.07 -4.81
CA ALA A 167 20.90 12.75 -6.02
C ALA A 167 19.68 13.06 -6.90
N LYS A 168 19.43 14.36 -7.11
CA LYS A 168 18.30 14.84 -7.92
C LYS A 168 18.57 14.60 -9.41
N GLN A 169 18.23 13.41 -9.87
CA GLN A 169 18.37 13.02 -11.27
C GLN A 169 17.29 13.70 -12.13
N GLU A 170 17.68 14.71 -12.90
CA GLU A 170 16.76 15.47 -13.77
C GLU A 170 16.00 14.57 -14.76
N MET A 171 16.61 13.47 -15.21
CA MET A 171 15.96 12.50 -16.09
C MET A 171 14.68 11.90 -15.49
N LEU A 172 14.61 11.68 -14.17
CA LEU A 172 13.41 11.16 -13.52
C LEU A 172 12.30 12.21 -13.49
N LEU A 173 12.65 13.47 -13.24
CA LEU A 173 11.70 14.57 -13.24
C LEU A 173 11.12 14.79 -14.65
N GLU A 174 11.96 14.72 -15.68
CA GLU A 174 11.53 14.83 -17.07
C GLU A 174 10.58 13.68 -17.46
N LYS A 175 10.90 12.43 -17.08
CA LYS A 175 9.99 11.29 -17.26
C LYS A 175 8.66 11.49 -16.54
N ALA A 176 8.68 11.97 -15.30
CA ALA A 176 7.47 12.24 -14.54
C ALA A 176 6.56 13.23 -15.28
N LYS A 177 7.14 14.33 -15.80
CA LYS A 177 6.44 15.33 -16.59
C LYS A 177 5.81 14.72 -17.86
N GLN A 178 6.58 13.96 -18.63
CA GLN A 178 6.11 13.34 -19.88
C GLN A 178 4.91 12.40 -19.64
N TRP A 179 4.93 11.62 -18.56
CA TRP A 179 3.80 10.75 -18.20
C TRP A 179 2.56 11.54 -17.74
N CYS A 180 2.74 12.62 -16.97
CA CYS A 180 1.66 13.51 -16.60
C CYS A 180 1.02 14.18 -17.84
N GLU A 181 1.82 14.67 -18.77
CA GLU A 181 1.35 15.25 -20.03
C GLU A 181 0.58 14.21 -20.85
N ARG A 182 1.08 12.97 -20.95
CA ARG A 182 0.38 11.87 -21.60
C ARG A 182 -0.98 11.59 -20.96
N SER A 183 -1.04 11.62 -19.63
CA SER A 183 -2.29 11.46 -18.88
C SER A 183 -3.30 12.57 -19.21
N LEU A 184 -2.87 13.83 -19.26
CA LEU A 184 -3.71 14.97 -19.60
C LEU A 184 -4.20 14.95 -21.05
N VAL A 185 -3.32 14.59 -22.00
CA VAL A 185 -3.69 14.43 -23.41
C VAL A 185 -4.71 13.32 -23.59
N TYR A 186 -4.54 12.20 -22.89
CA TYR A 186 -5.50 11.09 -22.94
C TYR A 186 -6.85 11.50 -22.35
N LEU A 187 -6.85 12.14 -21.17
CA LEU A 187 -8.05 12.67 -20.54
C LEU A 187 -8.80 13.65 -21.46
N SER A 188 -8.09 14.57 -22.11
CA SER A 188 -8.70 15.55 -23.01
C SER A 188 -9.41 14.92 -24.21
N LYS A 189 -8.97 13.74 -24.64
CA LYS A 189 -9.56 12.99 -25.77
C LYS A 189 -10.73 12.12 -25.36
N HIS A 190 -10.69 11.56 -24.16
CA HIS A 190 -11.61 10.52 -23.71
C HIS A 190 -12.48 10.92 -22.50
N ALA A 191 -12.51 12.21 -22.14
CA ALA A 191 -13.23 12.69 -20.96
C ALA A 191 -14.72 12.29 -20.96
N LEU A 192 -15.37 12.31 -22.12
CA LEU A 192 -16.78 11.92 -22.26
C LEU A 192 -17.00 10.40 -22.08
N ASP A 193 -15.98 9.60 -22.39
CA ASP A 193 -16.05 8.14 -22.33
C ASP A 193 -15.88 7.62 -20.88
N ILE A 194 -15.30 8.43 -19.98
CA ILE A 194 -15.08 8.05 -18.57
C ILE A 194 -16.41 7.78 -17.85
N ASP A 195 -17.42 8.60 -18.10
CA ASP A 195 -18.75 8.41 -17.49
C ASP A 195 -19.52 7.23 -18.07
N CYS A 196 -19.05 6.69 -19.21
CA CYS A 196 -19.60 5.51 -19.88
C CYS A 196 -19.01 4.19 -19.35
N ASP A 197 -17.92 4.21 -18.56
CA ASP A 197 -17.31 3.02 -17.92
C ASP A 197 -18.16 2.44 -16.76
N LYS A 198 -19.44 2.83 -16.63
CA LYS A 198 -20.34 2.34 -15.59
C LYS A 198 -20.83 0.93 -15.89
N GLU A 199 -20.07 -0.06 -15.46
CA GLU A 199 -20.50 -1.45 -15.21
C GLU A 199 -19.52 -2.15 -14.28
#